data_AF-A0A3P9J6K5-F1
#
_entry.id   AF-A0A3P9J6K5-F1
#
_cell.length_a   1.000
_cell.length_b   1.000
_cell.length_c   1.000
_cell.angle_alpha   90.00
_cell.angle_beta   90.00
_cell.angle_gamma   90.00
#
_symmetry.space_group_name_H-M   'P 1'
#
loop_
_entity.id
_entity.type
_entity.pdbx_description
1 polymer ?
#
loop_
_entity_poly.entity_id
_entity_poly.type
_entity_poly.pdbx_seq_one_letter_code
_entity_poly.pdbx_strand_id
1 'polypeptide(L)'
;MIILPKFLFLFQTIPIFIPKSFFKELDRLTSIFIWNKKIPRIRKEFLERRREEGGLAMPNYMYFYWAANLYKLIFWGMSKKNENIPLWAIMEQDSYISGSLASVVSSPLPLDKKLIPNNPVILGSLKIWQQFRIHFKHKQGLLSAPIVTNVLFPPSFIDSTFQVWANKGIDTLKKLFNEGHFLSFEQLQEKFNLPSSDFFRYLQVRSFVKKHFSPSLQTPPGSWIDECLTLDPSKKGVISYLYHMFNTAAAPSLEIMKKQWQKELGLEITGTQWEQITKFIHKSSICIRHGLIQFKVVHRLHISNSKLARIFPGTDDTCPRCRCETGTLTHMFWGCKSFQAFWGVIFDSLAKAWNIKILPNPLTALFGVTPQNCKVTTIQASALAYSTPTCSS
;
A
#
# COMPACT_ATOMS: atom_id res chain seq x y z
N MET A 1 -13.89 9.82 12.58
CA MET A 1 -14.07 10.96 11.65
C MET A 1 -15.31 10.68 10.79
N ILE A 2 -16.35 11.53 10.88
CA ILE A 2 -17.66 11.29 10.24
C ILE A 2 -17.66 11.64 8.73
N ILE A 3 -16.62 12.36 8.27
CA ILE A 3 -16.55 12.91 6.91
C ILE A 3 -16.29 11.84 5.85
N LEU A 4 -15.40 10.88 6.13
CA LEU A 4 -15.01 9.85 5.16
C LEU A 4 -16.21 8.99 4.70
N PRO A 5 -17.08 8.46 5.58
CA PRO A 5 -18.26 7.71 5.16
C PRO A 5 -19.18 8.48 4.19
N LYS A 6 -19.35 9.80 4.39
CA LYS A 6 -20.17 10.64 3.51
C LYS A 6 -19.60 10.71 2.09
N PHE A 7 -18.29 10.93 1.96
CA PHE A 7 -17.62 10.92 0.65
C PHE A 7 -17.60 9.54 0.02
N LEU A 8 -17.38 8.50 0.83
CA LEU A 8 -17.31 7.14 0.35
C LEU A 8 -18.64 6.70 -0.29
N PHE A 9 -19.77 7.07 0.29
CA PHE A 9 -21.09 6.85 -0.31
C PHE A 9 -21.20 7.50 -1.71
N LEU A 10 -20.77 8.76 -1.84
CA LEU A 10 -20.78 9.46 -3.12
C LEU A 10 -19.85 8.83 -4.15
N PHE A 11 -18.64 8.43 -3.75
CA PHE A 11 -17.68 7.78 -4.64
C PHE A 11 -18.18 6.43 -5.16
N GLN A 12 -18.95 5.69 -4.35
CA GLN A 12 -19.54 4.42 -4.75
C GLN A 12 -20.75 4.60 -5.67
N THR A 13 -21.57 5.62 -5.43
CA THR A 13 -22.82 5.81 -6.17
C THR A 13 -22.62 6.53 -7.49
N ILE A 14 -21.61 7.40 -7.61
CA ILE A 14 -21.46 8.31 -8.74
C ILE A 14 -20.08 8.15 -9.41
N PRO A 15 -19.97 7.46 -10.56
CA PRO A 15 -18.70 7.27 -11.28
C PRO A 15 -18.31 8.52 -12.11
N ILE A 16 -18.27 9.69 -11.46
CA ILE A 16 -17.86 10.95 -12.07
C ILE A 16 -16.37 11.16 -11.89
N PHE A 17 -15.72 11.63 -12.96
CA PHE A 17 -14.32 12.03 -12.90
C PHE A 17 -14.12 13.27 -12.01
N ILE A 18 -13.39 13.09 -10.92
CA ILE A 18 -12.97 14.13 -9.99
C ILE A 18 -11.48 14.49 -10.26
N PRO A 19 -11.16 15.77 -10.54
CA PRO A 19 -9.78 16.23 -10.69
C PRO A 19 -8.96 16.12 -9.40
N LYS A 20 -7.64 15.93 -9.52
CA LYS A 20 -6.73 15.87 -8.35
C LYS A 20 -6.73 17.16 -7.51
N SER A 21 -7.08 18.31 -8.08
CA SER A 21 -7.19 19.58 -7.35
C SER A 21 -8.25 19.53 -6.24
N PHE A 22 -9.37 18.83 -6.47
CA PHE A 22 -10.40 18.64 -5.45
C PHE A 22 -9.85 17.90 -4.22
N PHE A 23 -9.12 16.79 -4.45
CA PHE A 23 -8.53 16.02 -3.35
C PHE A 23 -7.43 16.79 -2.63
N LYS A 24 -6.63 17.59 -3.35
CA LYS A 24 -5.63 18.48 -2.74
C LYS A 24 -6.28 19.49 -1.80
N GLU A 25 -7.42 20.04 -2.16
CA GLU A 25 -8.15 20.98 -1.32
C GLU A 25 -8.74 20.29 -0.08
N LEU A 26 -9.34 19.11 -0.25
CA LEU A 26 -9.86 18.32 0.85
C LEU A 26 -8.76 17.92 1.84
N ASP A 27 -7.59 17.55 1.32
CA ASP A 27 -6.39 17.25 2.11
C ASP A 27 -5.88 18.47 2.86
N ARG A 28 -5.91 19.66 2.23
CA ARG A 28 -5.53 20.93 2.86
C ARG A 28 -6.43 21.24 4.06
N LEU A 29 -7.75 21.14 3.89
CA LEU A 29 -8.73 21.36 4.96
C LEU A 29 -8.55 20.35 6.11
N THR A 30 -8.35 19.08 5.76
CA THR A 30 -8.11 18.01 6.75
C THR A 30 -6.82 18.24 7.52
N SER A 31 -5.75 18.68 6.84
CA SER A 31 -4.46 19.02 7.46
C SER A 31 -4.61 20.21 8.42
N ILE A 32 -5.28 21.28 8.01
CA ILE A 32 -5.55 22.45 8.86
C ILE A 32 -6.29 22.04 10.14
N PHE A 33 -7.28 21.15 10.02
CA PHE A 33 -8.01 20.62 11.17
C PHE A 33 -7.12 19.79 12.11
N ILE A 34 -6.38 18.81 11.57
CA ILE A 34 -5.51 17.92 12.36
C ILE A 34 -4.43 18.69 13.11
N TRP A 35 -3.83 19.68 12.44
CA TRP A 35 -2.73 20.47 13.02
C TRP A 35 -3.21 21.71 13.77
N ASN A 36 -4.52 21.95 13.87
CA ASN A 36 -5.09 23.15 14.47
C ASN A 36 -4.43 24.44 13.94
N LYS A 37 -4.38 24.57 12.61
CA LYS A 37 -3.71 25.65 11.86
C LYS A 37 -2.18 25.78 12.09
N LYS A 38 -1.55 24.87 12.83
CA LYS A 38 -0.09 24.82 12.98
C LYS A 38 0.58 24.14 11.79
N ILE A 39 1.88 24.37 11.65
CA ILE A 39 2.70 23.71 10.61
C ILE A 39 2.78 22.20 10.89
N PRO A 40 2.48 21.34 9.88
CA PRO A 40 2.64 19.89 10.01
C PRO A 40 4.07 19.50 10.39
N ARG A 41 4.21 18.68 11.43
CA ARG A 41 5.54 18.20 11.90
C ARG A 41 6.03 16.96 11.18
N ILE A 42 5.16 16.30 10.43
CA ILE A 42 5.47 15.10 9.64
C ILE A 42 4.71 15.18 8.32
N ARG A 43 5.27 14.58 7.27
CA ARG A 43 4.60 14.51 5.96
C ARG A 43 3.35 13.64 6.05
N LYS A 44 2.35 13.99 5.24
CA LYS A 44 1.02 13.36 5.23
C LYS A 44 1.10 11.86 4.97
N GLU A 45 1.99 11.44 4.06
CA GLU A 45 2.12 10.05 3.62
C GLU A 45 2.50 9.11 4.78
N PHE A 46 3.23 9.59 5.80
CA PHE A 46 3.52 8.81 7.00
C PHE A 46 2.31 8.68 7.95
N LEU A 47 1.42 9.67 7.95
CA LEU A 47 0.16 9.61 8.71
C LEU A 47 -0.82 8.62 8.07
N GLU A 48 -0.84 8.57 6.74
CA GLU A 48 -1.74 7.72 5.92
C GLU A 48 -1.38 6.24 5.95
N ARG A 49 -0.13 5.91 6.32
CA ARG A 49 0.32 4.52 6.50
C ARG A 49 -0.60 3.76 7.46
N ARG A 50 -0.71 2.45 7.25
CA ARG A 50 -1.49 1.57 8.11
C ARG A 50 -0.91 1.52 9.51
N ARG A 51 -1.74 1.26 10.52
CA ARG A 51 -1.28 1.17 11.92
C ARG A 51 -0.29 0.02 12.09
N GLU A 52 -0.53 -1.09 11.42
CA GLU A 52 0.32 -2.28 11.41
C GLU A 52 1.70 -2.01 10.78
N GLU A 53 1.81 -0.95 9.98
CA GLU A 53 3.02 -0.50 9.29
C GLU A 53 3.65 0.75 9.93
N GLY A 54 3.21 1.08 11.15
CA GLY A 54 3.71 2.20 11.94
C GLY A 54 3.17 3.59 11.57
N GLY A 55 2.07 3.67 10.81
CA GLY A 55 1.35 4.91 10.51
C GLY A 55 0.23 5.23 11.51
N LEU A 56 -0.62 6.22 11.22
CA LEU A 56 -1.81 6.55 12.03
C LEU A 56 -3.13 6.14 11.36
N ALA A 57 -3.08 5.54 10.17
CA ALA A 57 -4.23 5.25 9.31
C ALA A 57 -5.09 6.50 9.03
N MET A 58 -4.43 7.63 8.76
CA MET A 58 -5.12 8.82 8.27
C MET A 58 -5.77 8.51 6.90
N PRO A 59 -7.07 8.79 6.71
CA PRO A 59 -7.72 8.49 5.43
C PRO A 59 -7.13 9.27 4.26
N ASN A 60 -6.86 8.57 3.16
CA ASN A 60 -6.54 9.17 1.87
C ASN A 60 -7.80 9.13 0.98
N TYR A 61 -8.46 10.27 0.83
CA TYR A 61 -9.74 10.36 0.13
C TYR A 61 -9.64 10.00 -1.35
N MET A 62 -8.54 10.36 -2.00
CA MET A 62 -8.31 10.05 -3.42
C MET A 62 -8.17 8.54 -3.63
N TYR A 63 -7.51 7.84 -2.71
CA TYR A 63 -7.36 6.38 -2.81
C TYR A 63 -8.66 5.66 -2.52
N PHE A 64 -9.49 6.14 -1.59
CA PHE A 64 -10.85 5.61 -1.40
C PHE A 64 -11.72 5.82 -2.62
N TYR A 65 -11.65 7.00 -3.24
CA TYR A 65 -12.33 7.31 -4.49
C TYR A 65 -11.90 6.36 -5.61
N TRP A 66 -10.60 6.15 -5.79
CA TRP A 66 -10.11 5.18 -6.78
C TRP A 66 -10.52 3.76 -6.44
N ALA A 67 -10.47 3.34 -5.17
CA ALA A 67 -10.83 1.98 -4.76
C ALA A 67 -12.31 1.69 -5.05
N ALA A 68 -13.20 2.65 -4.75
CA ALA A 68 -14.63 2.54 -5.04
C ALA A 68 -14.92 2.42 -6.55
N ASN A 69 -14.14 3.12 -7.40
CA ASN A 69 -14.31 3.05 -8.85
C ASN A 69 -13.64 1.82 -9.48
N LEU A 70 -12.45 1.42 -9.01
CA LEU A 70 -11.78 0.19 -9.44
C LEU A 70 -12.59 -1.05 -9.11
N TYR A 71 -13.27 -1.06 -7.96
CA TYR A 71 -14.19 -2.13 -7.59
C TYR A 71 -15.22 -2.40 -8.70
N LYS A 72 -15.72 -1.34 -9.36
CA LYS A 72 -16.66 -1.47 -10.48
C LYS A 72 -16.01 -2.09 -11.72
N LEU A 73 -14.76 -1.72 -12.01
CA LEU A 73 -14.02 -2.24 -13.17
C LEU A 73 -13.79 -3.75 -13.12
N ILE A 74 -13.72 -4.33 -11.92
CA ILE A 74 -13.59 -5.78 -11.72
C ILE A 74 -14.78 -6.51 -12.36
N PHE A 75 -15.99 -5.97 -12.25
CA PHE A 75 -17.18 -6.55 -12.88
C PHE A 75 -17.15 -6.49 -14.41
N TRP A 76 -16.41 -5.55 -15.03
CA TRP A 76 -16.23 -5.54 -16.47
C TRP A 76 -15.35 -6.68 -16.98
N GLY A 77 -14.50 -7.25 -16.10
CA GLY A 77 -13.71 -8.45 -16.37
C GLY A 77 -14.49 -9.75 -16.20
N MET A 78 -15.68 -9.71 -15.59
CA MET A 78 -16.49 -10.90 -15.34
C MET A 78 -17.34 -11.30 -16.54
N SER A 79 -17.49 -12.62 -16.73
CA SER A 79 -18.41 -13.18 -17.71
C SER A 79 -19.85 -12.79 -17.41
N LYS A 80 -20.60 -12.41 -18.45
CA LYS A 80 -22.04 -12.10 -18.37
C LYS A 80 -22.89 -13.28 -17.90
N LYS A 81 -22.38 -14.50 -18.01
CA LYS A 81 -23.07 -15.73 -17.55
C LYS A 81 -22.92 -15.98 -16.04
N ASN A 82 -22.13 -15.18 -15.34
CA ASN A 82 -21.91 -15.34 -13.91
C ASN A 82 -23.14 -14.86 -13.13
N GLU A 83 -23.73 -15.70 -12.30
CA GLU A 83 -24.93 -15.38 -11.51
C GLU A 83 -24.73 -14.19 -10.55
N ASN A 84 -23.49 -13.90 -10.16
CA ASN A 84 -23.16 -12.84 -9.21
C ASN A 84 -22.90 -11.47 -9.87
N ILE A 85 -23.02 -11.35 -11.20
CA ILE A 85 -22.78 -10.09 -11.88
C ILE A 85 -23.97 -9.12 -11.72
N PRO A 86 -23.77 -7.88 -11.26
CA PRO A 86 -24.84 -6.92 -11.15
C PRO A 86 -25.41 -6.50 -12.51
N LEU A 87 -26.72 -6.22 -12.57
CA LEU A 87 -27.40 -5.78 -13.79
C LEU A 87 -26.77 -4.54 -14.44
N TRP A 88 -26.34 -3.56 -13.65
CA TRP A 88 -25.70 -2.34 -14.17
C TRP A 88 -24.40 -2.67 -14.94
N ALA A 89 -23.65 -3.68 -14.50
CA ALA A 89 -22.39 -4.07 -15.14
C ALA A 89 -22.67 -4.77 -16.48
N ILE A 90 -23.74 -5.57 -16.56
CA ILE A 90 -24.21 -6.17 -17.82
C ILE A 90 -24.61 -5.05 -18.80
N MET A 91 -25.43 -4.09 -18.36
CA MET A 91 -25.87 -2.96 -19.19
C MET A 91 -24.68 -2.15 -19.74
N GLU A 92 -23.67 -1.89 -18.92
CA GLU A 92 -22.46 -1.20 -19.35
C GLU A 92 -21.68 -2.02 -20.38
N GLN A 93 -21.49 -3.32 -20.14
CA GLN A 93 -20.82 -4.21 -21.09
C GLN A 93 -21.59 -4.35 -22.41
N ASP A 94 -22.92 -4.37 -22.40
CA ASP A 94 -23.76 -4.44 -23.60
C ASP A 94 -23.74 -3.12 -24.39
N SER A 95 -23.59 -1.99 -23.69
CA SER A 95 -23.49 -0.68 -24.36
C SER A 95 -22.18 -0.48 -25.14
N TYR A 96 -21.17 -1.34 -24.92
CA TYR A 96 -19.90 -1.27 -25.62
C TYR A 96 -19.81 -2.34 -26.72
N ILE A 97 -20.10 -1.93 -27.95
CA ILE A 97 -20.22 -2.83 -29.11
C ILE A 97 -18.86 -3.25 -29.68
N SER A 98 -17.84 -2.39 -29.56
CA SER A 98 -16.55 -2.57 -30.25
C SER A 98 -15.69 -3.73 -29.72
N GLY A 99 -16.09 -4.38 -28.62
CA GLY A 99 -15.35 -5.51 -28.03
C GLY A 99 -15.64 -5.63 -26.53
N SER A 100 -14.67 -6.12 -25.77
CA SER A 100 -14.79 -6.24 -24.30
C SER A 100 -14.31 -5.00 -23.56
N LEU A 101 -15.08 -4.52 -22.58
CA LEU A 101 -14.65 -3.45 -21.67
C LEU A 101 -13.39 -3.84 -20.88
N ALA A 102 -13.22 -5.11 -20.53
CA ALA A 102 -12.00 -5.60 -19.89
C ALA A 102 -10.76 -5.37 -20.76
N SER A 103 -10.89 -5.53 -22.08
CA SER A 103 -9.79 -5.26 -23.01
C SER A 103 -9.40 -3.77 -23.06
N VAL A 104 -10.38 -2.87 -22.95
CA VAL A 104 -10.13 -1.42 -22.88
C VAL A 104 -9.46 -1.03 -21.57
N VAL A 105 -9.93 -1.55 -20.44
CA VAL A 105 -9.32 -1.33 -19.12
C VAL A 105 -7.86 -1.80 -19.11
N SER A 106 -7.58 -2.96 -19.70
CA SER A 106 -6.25 -3.54 -19.72
C SER A 106 -5.34 -3.01 -20.84
N SER A 107 -5.82 -2.11 -21.69
CA SER A 107 -5.03 -1.53 -22.77
C SER A 107 -3.88 -0.62 -22.26
N PRO A 108 -2.77 -0.50 -23.00
CA PRO A 108 -1.73 0.48 -22.69
C PRO A 108 -2.25 1.92 -22.78
N LEU A 109 -1.60 2.84 -22.07
CA LEU A 109 -1.91 4.27 -22.09
C LEU A 109 -0.94 5.06 -22.98
N PRO A 110 -1.41 6.11 -23.68
CA PRO A 110 -2.78 6.64 -23.71
C PRO A 110 -3.75 5.75 -24.49
N LEU A 111 -5.03 5.75 -24.12
CA LEU A 111 -6.07 5.05 -24.89
C LEU A 111 -6.29 5.74 -26.23
N ASP A 112 -6.44 4.96 -27.31
CA ASP A 112 -6.86 5.48 -28.62
C ASP A 112 -8.28 6.05 -28.50
N LYS A 113 -8.52 7.22 -29.13
CA LYS A 113 -9.83 7.87 -29.18
C LYS A 113 -10.92 6.95 -29.74
N LYS A 114 -10.56 6.03 -30.64
CA LYS A 114 -11.48 5.05 -31.22
C LYS A 114 -12.02 4.03 -30.21
N LEU A 115 -11.29 3.80 -29.13
CA LEU A 115 -11.66 2.87 -28.06
C LEU A 115 -12.49 3.55 -26.96
N ILE A 116 -12.68 4.87 -27.06
CA ILE A 116 -13.41 5.64 -26.05
C ILE A 116 -14.92 5.48 -26.32
N PRO A 117 -15.69 4.95 -25.35
CA PRO A 117 -17.13 4.76 -25.50
C PRO A 117 -17.89 6.08 -25.38
N ASN A 118 -19.04 6.17 -26.04
CA ASN A 118 -19.97 7.30 -25.93
C ASN A 118 -20.75 7.31 -24.61
N ASN A 119 -20.81 6.17 -23.90
CA ASN A 119 -21.49 6.07 -22.62
C ASN A 119 -20.77 6.93 -21.55
N PRO A 120 -21.44 7.93 -20.95
CA PRO A 120 -20.80 8.86 -20.01
C PRO A 120 -20.29 8.18 -18.74
N VAL A 121 -20.94 7.11 -18.29
CA VAL A 121 -20.53 6.34 -17.11
C VAL A 121 -19.22 5.61 -17.37
N ILE A 122 -19.14 4.91 -18.51
CA ILE A 122 -17.94 4.17 -18.90
C ILE A 122 -16.78 5.14 -19.16
N LEU A 123 -17.06 6.26 -19.85
CA LEU A 123 -16.09 7.34 -20.05
C LEU A 123 -15.56 7.91 -18.73
N GLY A 124 -16.46 8.16 -17.77
CA GLY A 124 -16.12 8.59 -16.42
C GLY A 124 -15.14 7.61 -15.78
N SER A 125 -15.55 6.35 -15.62
CA SER A 125 -14.75 5.26 -15.05
C SER A 125 -13.38 5.08 -15.74
N LEU A 126 -13.32 5.18 -17.07
CA LEU A 126 -12.05 5.10 -17.81
C LEU A 126 -11.12 6.30 -17.53
N LYS A 127 -11.65 7.53 -17.43
CA LYS A 127 -10.85 8.70 -17.04
C LYS A 127 -10.29 8.56 -15.62
N ILE A 128 -11.08 8.02 -14.71
CA ILE A 128 -10.65 7.73 -13.33
C ILE A 128 -9.52 6.70 -13.34
N TRP A 129 -9.70 5.64 -14.12
CA TRP A 129 -8.70 4.59 -14.27
C TRP A 129 -7.38 5.11 -14.84
N GLN A 130 -7.44 5.94 -15.88
CA GLN A 130 -6.27 6.61 -16.45
C GLN A 130 -5.57 7.48 -15.41
N GLN A 131 -6.33 8.28 -14.63
CA GLN A 131 -5.78 9.13 -13.58
C GLN A 131 -5.03 8.32 -12.51
N PHE A 132 -5.60 7.18 -12.09
CA PHE A 132 -4.97 6.23 -11.16
C PHE A 132 -3.68 5.64 -11.74
N ARG A 133 -3.73 5.10 -12.96
CA ARG A 133 -2.57 4.47 -13.61
C ARG A 133 -1.42 5.45 -13.84
N ILE A 134 -1.74 6.68 -14.25
CA ILE A 134 -0.75 7.76 -14.39
C ILE A 134 -0.14 8.12 -13.04
N HIS A 135 -0.94 8.14 -11.95
CA HIS A 135 -0.43 8.43 -10.61
C HIS A 135 0.62 7.42 -10.15
N PHE A 136 0.36 6.12 -10.37
CA PHE A 136 1.30 5.03 -10.06
C PHE A 136 2.32 4.76 -11.17
N LYS A 137 2.44 5.67 -12.15
CA LYS A 137 3.40 5.58 -13.27
C LYS A 137 3.28 4.30 -14.10
N HIS A 138 2.11 3.68 -14.14
CA HIS A 138 1.86 2.43 -14.86
C HIS A 138 1.12 2.66 -16.18
N LYS A 139 1.87 2.81 -17.27
CA LYS A 139 1.32 3.06 -18.62
C LYS A 139 1.27 1.82 -19.51
N GLN A 140 1.96 0.74 -19.15
CA GLN A 140 2.00 -0.51 -19.93
C GLN A 140 0.67 -1.23 -19.89
N GLY A 141 0.36 -2.05 -20.91
CA GLY A 141 -0.83 -2.89 -20.92
C GLY A 141 -0.80 -3.92 -19.78
N LEU A 142 -1.98 -4.33 -19.34
CA LEU A 142 -2.20 -5.22 -18.22
C LEU A 142 -2.45 -6.66 -18.69
N LEU A 143 -1.79 -7.64 -18.08
CA LEU A 143 -1.90 -9.05 -18.47
C LEU A 143 -3.26 -9.66 -18.15
N SER A 144 -4.05 -9.01 -17.30
CA SER A 144 -5.48 -9.30 -17.10
C SER A 144 -6.33 -9.07 -18.35
N ALA A 145 -5.78 -8.54 -19.45
CA ALA A 145 -6.50 -8.40 -20.70
C ALA A 145 -7.04 -9.76 -21.19
N PRO A 146 -8.31 -9.82 -21.64
CA PRO A 146 -8.86 -11.03 -22.22
C PRO A 146 -8.19 -11.32 -23.57
N ILE A 147 -8.15 -12.59 -23.96
CA ILE A 147 -7.70 -12.99 -25.31
C ILE A 147 -8.84 -12.84 -26.32
N VAL A 148 -10.06 -13.18 -25.89
CA VAL A 148 -11.27 -13.12 -26.71
C VAL A 148 -11.86 -11.71 -26.70
N THR A 149 -12.42 -11.28 -27.84
CA THR A 149 -13.06 -9.96 -28.00
C THR A 149 -12.17 -8.79 -27.59
N ASN A 150 -10.85 -8.95 -27.78
CA ASN A 150 -9.88 -7.94 -27.39
C ASN A 150 -9.73 -6.91 -28.50
N VAL A 151 -10.08 -5.66 -28.19
CA VAL A 151 -10.10 -4.54 -29.15
C VAL A 151 -8.76 -4.27 -29.82
N LEU A 152 -7.64 -4.65 -29.18
CA LEU A 152 -6.30 -4.49 -29.73
C LEU A 152 -5.81 -5.73 -30.50
N PHE A 153 -6.57 -6.83 -30.48
CA PHE A 153 -6.25 -8.08 -31.16
C PHE A 153 -7.36 -8.47 -32.14
N PRO A 154 -7.38 -7.87 -33.36
CA PRO A 154 -8.39 -8.14 -34.38
C PRO A 154 -8.62 -9.64 -34.69
N PRO A 155 -7.60 -10.52 -34.70
CA PRO A 155 -7.82 -11.96 -34.91
C PRO A 155 -8.81 -12.59 -33.94
N SER A 156 -8.97 -12.06 -32.72
CA SER A 156 -9.93 -12.58 -31.73
C SER A 156 -11.39 -12.43 -32.12
N PHE A 157 -11.72 -11.57 -33.09
CA PHE A 157 -13.09 -11.39 -33.59
C PHE A 157 -13.42 -12.31 -34.76
N ILE A 158 -12.40 -12.80 -35.48
CA ILE A 158 -12.58 -13.57 -36.72
C ILE A 158 -12.44 -15.06 -36.44
N ASP A 159 -11.45 -15.45 -35.63
CA ASP A 159 -11.11 -16.86 -35.40
C ASP A 159 -11.76 -17.38 -34.11
N SER A 160 -12.77 -18.25 -34.27
CA SER A 160 -13.47 -18.91 -33.16
C SER A 160 -12.56 -19.80 -32.31
N THR A 161 -11.37 -20.16 -32.81
CA THR A 161 -10.39 -20.95 -32.04
C THR A 161 -9.95 -20.23 -30.77
N PHE A 162 -9.91 -18.89 -30.77
CA PHE A 162 -9.61 -18.14 -29.54
C PHE A 162 -10.73 -18.29 -28.49
N GLN A 163 -11.98 -18.48 -28.91
CA GLN A 163 -13.07 -18.85 -27.99
C GLN A 163 -12.86 -20.26 -27.42
N VAL A 164 -12.40 -21.20 -28.25
CA VAL A 164 -12.03 -22.56 -27.80
C VAL A 164 -10.88 -22.51 -26.78
N TRP A 165 -9.88 -21.66 -27.01
CA TRP A 165 -8.79 -21.42 -26.06
C TRP A 165 -9.31 -20.89 -24.72
N ALA A 166 -10.22 -19.91 -24.74
CA ALA A 166 -10.85 -19.39 -23.53
C ALA A 166 -11.64 -20.47 -22.78
N ASN A 167 -12.40 -21.31 -23.49
CA ASN A 167 -13.13 -22.43 -22.90
C ASN A 167 -12.20 -23.50 -22.30
N LYS A 168 -10.99 -23.66 -22.84
CA LYS A 168 -9.93 -24.52 -22.31
C LYS A 168 -9.18 -23.90 -21.12
N GLY A 169 -9.52 -22.68 -20.71
CA GLY A 169 -8.94 -21.99 -19.55
C GLY A 169 -7.91 -20.91 -19.86
N ILE A 170 -7.71 -20.58 -21.15
CA ILE A 170 -6.85 -19.47 -21.59
C ILE A 170 -7.73 -18.23 -21.87
N ASP A 171 -8.34 -17.71 -20.82
CA ASP A 171 -9.25 -16.56 -20.87
C ASP A 171 -8.52 -15.20 -20.96
N THR A 172 -7.35 -15.12 -20.30
CA THR A 172 -6.55 -13.90 -20.12
C THR A 172 -5.11 -14.10 -20.54
N LEU A 173 -4.43 -13.02 -20.94
CA LEU A 173 -3.01 -13.07 -21.33
C LEU A 173 -2.12 -13.55 -20.17
N LYS A 174 -2.52 -13.30 -18.91
CA LYS A 174 -1.81 -13.77 -17.70
C LYS A 174 -1.67 -15.29 -17.67
N LYS A 175 -2.62 -16.05 -18.21
CA LYS A 175 -2.59 -17.53 -18.24
C LYS A 175 -1.52 -18.10 -19.18
N LEU A 176 -0.97 -17.26 -20.07
CA LEU A 176 0.12 -17.61 -20.97
C LEU A 176 1.50 -17.46 -20.32
N PHE A 177 1.56 -17.03 -19.06
CA PHE A 177 2.80 -16.89 -18.31
C PHE A 177 2.87 -17.93 -17.17
N ASN A 178 4.07 -18.43 -16.90
CA ASN A 178 4.40 -19.21 -15.73
C ASN A 178 5.71 -18.72 -15.12
N GLU A 179 5.75 -18.53 -13.80
CA GLU A 179 6.93 -18.05 -13.07
C GLU A 179 7.62 -16.83 -13.73
N GLY A 180 6.81 -15.92 -14.27
CA GLY A 180 7.30 -14.70 -14.90
C GLY A 180 7.73 -14.83 -16.37
N HIS A 181 7.65 -16.02 -16.97
CA HIS A 181 8.06 -16.29 -18.34
C HIS A 181 6.87 -16.69 -19.23
N PHE A 182 6.90 -16.26 -20.49
CA PHE A 182 5.90 -16.68 -21.48
C PHE A 182 6.08 -18.17 -21.83
N LEU A 183 4.99 -18.94 -21.76
CA LEU A 183 5.00 -20.38 -22.02
C LEU A 183 5.37 -20.69 -23.47
N SER A 184 6.12 -21.78 -23.66
CA SER A 184 6.33 -22.34 -25.00
C SER A 184 5.04 -22.96 -25.54
N PHE A 185 4.97 -23.19 -26.85
CA PHE A 185 3.78 -23.84 -27.42
C PHE A 185 3.60 -25.26 -26.86
N GLU A 186 4.67 -26.05 -26.75
CA GLU A 186 4.65 -27.39 -26.16
C GLU A 186 4.07 -27.38 -24.75
N GLN A 187 4.50 -26.43 -23.89
CA GLN A 187 3.96 -26.28 -22.54
C GLN A 187 2.47 -25.91 -22.53
N LEU A 188 2.01 -25.09 -23.49
CA LEU A 188 0.59 -24.77 -23.64
C LEU A 188 -0.21 -25.99 -24.14
N GLN A 189 0.37 -26.83 -25.00
CA GLN A 189 -0.25 -28.06 -25.45
C GLN A 189 -0.44 -29.03 -24.28
N GLU A 190 0.61 -29.24 -23.47
CA GLU A 190 0.54 -30.09 -22.28
C GLU A 190 -0.46 -29.56 -21.24
N LYS A 191 -0.47 -28.25 -20.99
CA LYS A 191 -1.27 -27.65 -19.93
C LYS A 191 -2.75 -27.48 -20.29
N PHE A 192 -3.05 -27.17 -21.54
CA PHE A 192 -4.41 -26.81 -21.99
C PHE A 192 -4.94 -27.72 -23.09
N ASN A 193 -4.25 -28.81 -23.43
CA ASN A 193 -4.62 -29.76 -24.49
C ASN A 193 -4.87 -29.07 -25.83
N LEU A 194 -3.95 -28.20 -26.25
CA LEU A 194 -4.05 -27.49 -27.53
C LEU A 194 -3.60 -28.36 -28.72
N PRO A 195 -4.32 -28.33 -29.85
CA PRO A 195 -3.94 -29.08 -31.04
C PRO A 195 -2.72 -28.45 -31.72
N SER A 196 -1.87 -29.27 -32.35
CA SER A 196 -0.64 -28.78 -33.03
C SER A 196 -0.93 -27.81 -34.19
N SER A 197 -2.15 -27.87 -34.75
CA SER A 197 -2.63 -26.93 -35.78
C SER A 197 -2.75 -25.49 -35.29
N ASP A 198 -2.70 -25.24 -33.97
CA ASP A 198 -2.82 -23.90 -33.38
C ASP A 198 -1.48 -23.17 -33.24
N PHE A 199 -0.37 -23.75 -33.70
CA PHE A 199 0.94 -23.13 -33.60
C PHE A 199 0.99 -21.72 -34.21
N PHE A 200 0.34 -21.51 -35.35
CA PHE A 200 0.27 -20.18 -35.97
C PHE A 200 -0.48 -19.17 -35.09
N ARG A 201 -1.58 -19.59 -34.45
CA ARG A 201 -2.37 -18.74 -33.52
C ARG A 201 -1.56 -18.38 -32.28
N TYR A 202 -0.77 -19.33 -31.78
CA TYR A 202 0.20 -19.07 -30.73
C TYR A 202 1.20 -17.98 -31.14
N LEU A 203 1.75 -18.04 -32.36
CA LEU A 203 2.65 -16.99 -32.86
C LEU A 203 1.95 -15.63 -32.98
N GLN A 204 0.68 -15.59 -33.40
CA GLN A 204 -0.11 -14.36 -33.44
C GLN A 204 -0.26 -13.73 -32.05
N VAL A 205 -0.64 -14.53 -31.05
CA VAL A 205 -0.79 -14.07 -29.67
C VAL A 205 0.55 -13.65 -29.08
N ARG A 206 1.62 -14.42 -29.30
CA ARG A 206 2.96 -14.09 -28.84
C ARG A 206 3.45 -12.76 -29.42
N SER A 207 3.23 -12.53 -30.72
CA SER A 207 3.54 -11.26 -31.39
C SER A 207 2.74 -10.10 -30.79
N PHE A 208 1.44 -10.30 -30.58
CA PHE A 208 0.56 -9.32 -29.95
C PHE A 208 1.00 -8.93 -28.53
N VAL A 209 1.30 -9.92 -27.68
CA VAL A 209 1.80 -9.70 -26.31
C VAL A 209 3.12 -8.94 -26.34
N LYS A 210 4.04 -9.33 -27.22
CA LYS A 210 5.34 -8.66 -27.37
C LYS A 210 5.19 -7.19 -27.74
N LYS A 211 4.24 -6.88 -28.61
CA LYS A 211 4.00 -5.51 -29.12
C LYS A 211 3.33 -4.59 -28.09
N HIS A 212 2.34 -5.08 -27.34
CA HIS A 212 1.46 -4.21 -26.54
C HIS A 212 1.60 -4.35 -25.02
N PHE A 213 2.14 -5.46 -24.51
CA PHE A 213 2.13 -5.77 -23.07
C PHE A 213 3.53 -6.01 -22.52
N SER A 214 4.32 -6.88 -23.14
CA SER A 214 5.65 -7.24 -22.65
C SER A 214 6.66 -7.47 -23.79
N PRO A 215 7.48 -6.45 -24.13
CA PRO A 215 8.50 -6.58 -25.17
C PRO A 215 9.53 -7.68 -24.93
N SER A 216 9.85 -7.97 -23.65
CA SER A 216 10.77 -9.03 -23.25
C SER A 216 10.12 -10.39 -23.04
N LEU A 217 8.78 -10.50 -23.16
CA LEU A 217 8.01 -11.70 -22.83
C LEU A 217 8.22 -12.18 -21.38
N GLN A 218 8.55 -11.25 -20.49
CA GLN A 218 8.60 -11.45 -19.05
C GLN A 218 7.44 -10.72 -18.39
N THR A 219 6.98 -11.16 -17.22
CA THR A 219 5.94 -10.42 -16.49
C THR A 219 6.45 -9.02 -16.13
N PRO A 220 5.74 -7.94 -16.50
CA PRO A 220 6.22 -6.59 -16.28
C PRO A 220 6.31 -6.26 -14.77
N PRO A 221 7.31 -5.46 -14.34
CA PRO A 221 7.40 -4.98 -12.97
C PRO A 221 6.21 -4.06 -12.67
N GLY A 222 5.24 -4.58 -11.90
CA GLY A 222 3.95 -3.90 -11.66
C GLY A 222 2.74 -4.82 -11.45
N SER A 223 2.96 -6.12 -11.21
CA SER A 223 1.93 -7.17 -11.02
C SER A 223 0.76 -6.78 -10.14
N TRP A 224 0.98 -5.93 -9.13
CA TRP A 224 -0.07 -5.59 -8.16
C TRP A 224 -1.25 -4.82 -8.77
N ILE A 225 -1.05 -4.04 -9.84
CA ILE A 225 -2.16 -3.35 -10.53
C ILE A 225 -3.01 -4.36 -11.31
N ASP A 226 -2.36 -5.35 -11.94
CA ASP A 226 -3.04 -6.46 -12.58
C ASP A 226 -3.85 -7.28 -11.55
N GLU A 227 -3.28 -7.51 -10.37
CA GLU A 227 -3.96 -8.20 -9.27
C GLU A 227 -5.25 -7.50 -8.84
N CYS A 228 -5.28 -6.15 -8.86
CA CYS A 228 -6.48 -5.38 -8.51
C CYS A 228 -7.71 -5.73 -9.38
N LEU A 229 -7.50 -6.08 -10.65
CA LEU A 229 -8.57 -6.43 -11.59
C LEU A 229 -8.99 -7.90 -11.49
N THR A 230 -8.19 -8.74 -10.86
CA THR A 230 -8.44 -10.19 -10.71
C THR A 230 -9.08 -10.57 -9.38
N LEU A 231 -9.43 -9.59 -8.54
CA LEU A 231 -10.06 -9.86 -7.25
C LEU A 231 -11.49 -10.40 -7.46
N ASP A 232 -11.95 -11.20 -6.51
CA ASP A 232 -13.34 -11.64 -6.44
C ASP A 232 -14.19 -10.52 -5.80
N PRO A 233 -15.09 -9.87 -6.56
CA PRO A 233 -15.87 -8.74 -6.05
C PRO A 233 -16.99 -9.16 -5.09
N SER A 234 -17.27 -10.46 -4.97
CA SER A 234 -18.27 -11.03 -4.05
C SER A 234 -17.76 -11.03 -2.60
N LYS A 235 -16.44 -10.93 -2.41
CA LYS A 235 -15.82 -10.90 -1.08
C LYS A 235 -16.15 -9.59 -0.37
N LYS A 236 -16.45 -9.69 0.92
CA LYS A 236 -16.63 -8.51 1.76
C LYS A 236 -15.31 -7.74 1.89
N GLY A 237 -15.38 -6.41 1.81
CA GLY A 237 -14.23 -5.54 2.09
C GLY A 237 -13.27 -5.32 0.91
N VAL A 238 -13.65 -5.63 -0.33
CA VAL A 238 -12.78 -5.44 -1.52
C VAL A 238 -12.31 -3.99 -1.68
N ILE A 239 -13.18 -3.00 -1.43
CA ILE A 239 -12.79 -1.58 -1.48
C ILE A 239 -11.69 -1.27 -0.45
N SER A 240 -11.82 -1.78 0.78
CA SER A 240 -10.80 -1.61 1.83
C SER A 240 -9.50 -2.32 1.45
N TYR A 241 -9.59 -3.51 0.87
CA TYR A 241 -8.42 -4.25 0.38
C TYR A 241 -7.67 -3.48 -0.72
N LEU A 242 -8.38 -3.00 -1.75
CA LEU A 242 -7.84 -2.14 -2.80
C LEU A 242 -7.18 -0.89 -2.21
N TYR A 243 -7.87 -0.20 -1.31
CA TYR A 243 -7.32 0.97 -0.61
C TYR A 243 -5.99 0.65 0.11
N HIS A 244 -5.93 -0.50 0.80
CA HIS A 244 -4.70 -0.94 1.48
C HIS A 244 -3.58 -1.29 0.50
N MET A 245 -3.89 -1.91 -0.65
CA MET A 245 -2.90 -2.13 -1.70
C MET A 245 -2.31 -0.80 -2.19
N PHE A 246 -3.15 0.21 -2.43
CA PHE A 246 -2.70 1.53 -2.92
C PHE A 246 -1.81 2.24 -1.90
N ASN A 247 -2.23 2.22 -0.63
CA ASN A 247 -1.44 2.78 0.46
C ASN A 247 -0.08 2.09 0.57
N THR A 248 -0.05 0.76 0.49
CA THR A 248 1.20 -0.02 0.61
C THR A 248 2.14 0.29 -0.56
N ALA A 249 1.60 0.36 -1.77
CA ALA A 249 2.37 0.71 -2.97
C ALA A 249 2.91 2.15 -2.95
N ALA A 250 2.19 3.08 -2.31
CA ALA A 250 2.59 4.48 -2.19
C ALA A 250 3.38 4.79 -0.90
N ALA A 251 3.53 3.84 0.02
CA ALA A 251 4.05 4.11 1.35
C ALA A 251 5.53 4.52 1.30
N PRO A 252 5.92 5.66 1.89
CA PRO A 252 7.32 6.08 1.94
C PRO A 252 8.14 5.12 2.82
N SER A 253 9.36 4.79 2.40
CA SER A 253 10.23 3.89 3.17
C SER A 253 10.58 4.45 4.55
N LEU A 254 10.55 3.58 5.56
CA LEU A 254 10.99 3.89 6.93
C LEU A 254 12.50 3.67 7.14
N GLU A 255 13.23 3.24 6.11
CA GLU A 255 14.67 2.96 6.19
C GLU A 255 15.48 4.21 6.58
N ILE A 256 15.03 5.41 6.19
CA ILE A 256 15.69 6.65 6.60
C ILE A 256 15.63 6.81 8.13
N MET A 257 14.46 6.52 8.74
CA MET A 257 14.27 6.64 10.18
C MET A 257 15.07 5.58 10.94
N LYS A 258 15.08 4.35 10.41
CA LYS A 258 15.91 3.25 10.92
C LYS A 258 17.39 3.62 10.93
N LYS A 259 17.94 4.10 9.81
CA LYS A 259 19.35 4.51 9.69
C LYS A 259 19.71 5.65 10.64
N GLN A 260 18.81 6.62 10.84
CA GLN A 260 19.02 7.70 11.80
C GLN A 260 19.08 7.19 13.24
N TRP A 261 18.20 6.26 13.62
CA TRP A 261 18.25 5.63 14.93
C TRP A 261 19.50 4.79 15.14
N GLN A 262 19.91 3.98 14.15
CA GLN A 262 21.16 3.21 14.21
C GLN A 262 22.37 4.11 14.45
N LYS A 263 22.47 5.22 13.72
CA LYS A 263 23.58 6.17 13.85
C LYS A 263 23.65 6.82 15.23
N GLU A 264 22.51 7.19 15.80
CA GLU A 264 22.48 7.89 17.11
C GLU A 264 22.58 6.93 18.30
N LEU A 265 22.11 5.69 18.16
CA LEU A 265 22.23 4.67 19.20
C LEU A 265 23.59 3.96 19.19
N GLY A 266 24.31 4.00 18.06
CA GLY A 266 25.53 3.22 17.89
C GLY A 266 25.28 1.70 17.86
N LEU A 267 24.06 1.28 17.49
CA LEU A 267 23.62 -0.11 17.49
C LEU A 267 23.08 -0.51 16.11
N GLU A 268 23.30 -1.76 15.74
CA GLU A 268 22.65 -2.35 14.58
C GLU A 268 21.19 -2.72 14.88
N ILE A 269 20.28 -2.31 14.01
CA ILE A 269 18.86 -2.66 14.07
C ILE A 269 18.57 -3.50 12.83
N THR A 270 18.23 -4.77 13.03
CA THR A 270 17.89 -5.67 11.92
C THR A 270 16.56 -5.29 11.28
N GLY A 271 16.29 -5.76 10.05
CA GLY A 271 14.99 -5.54 9.40
C GLY A 271 13.83 -6.11 10.23
N THR A 272 14.01 -7.31 10.79
CA THR A 272 13.01 -7.97 11.63
C THR A 272 12.73 -7.22 12.92
N GLN A 273 13.75 -6.67 13.57
CA GLN A 273 13.58 -5.80 14.75
C GLN A 273 12.81 -4.52 14.37
N TRP A 274 13.14 -3.89 13.25
CA TRP A 274 12.44 -2.68 12.81
C TRP A 274 10.96 -2.91 12.50
N GLU A 275 10.62 -4.05 11.90
CA GLU A 275 9.23 -4.47 11.71
C GLU A 275 8.50 -4.70 13.03
N GLN A 276 9.18 -5.24 14.05
CA GLN A 276 8.59 -5.38 15.40
C GLN A 276 8.35 -4.01 16.03
N ILE A 277 9.35 -3.11 15.98
CA ILE A 277 9.25 -1.74 16.50
C ILE A 277 8.05 -1.02 15.91
N THR A 278 7.87 -1.09 14.59
CA THR A 278 6.75 -0.42 13.90
C THR A 278 5.40 -1.02 14.27
N LYS A 279 5.30 -2.34 14.46
CA LYS A 279 4.08 -3.01 14.96
C LYS A 279 3.75 -2.64 16.40
N PHE A 280 4.76 -2.44 17.25
CA PHE A 280 4.54 -2.12 18.67
C PHE A 280 3.91 -0.75 18.91
N ILE A 281 4.03 0.20 17.97
CA ILE A 281 3.46 1.55 18.09
C ILE A 281 1.99 1.54 18.53
N HIS A 282 1.18 0.62 17.99
CA HIS A 282 -0.25 0.53 18.30
C HIS A 282 -0.67 -0.74 19.04
N LYS A 283 0.27 -1.67 19.27
CA LYS A 283 -0.02 -2.95 19.95
C LYS A 283 0.35 -2.95 21.43
N SER A 284 1.22 -2.04 21.86
CA SER A 284 1.68 -1.98 23.26
C SER A 284 0.61 -1.47 24.22
N SER A 285 -0.37 -0.70 23.75
CA SER A 285 -1.42 -0.12 24.59
C SER A 285 -2.72 0.14 23.85
N ILE A 286 -3.84 0.02 24.57
CA ILE A 286 -5.16 0.48 24.14
C ILE A 286 -5.24 2.02 24.18
N CYS A 287 -4.37 2.68 24.95
CA CYS A 287 -4.34 4.12 25.10
C CYS A 287 -3.83 4.83 23.84
N ILE A 288 -4.71 5.57 23.17
CA ILE A 288 -4.38 6.35 21.96
C ILE A 288 -3.25 7.35 22.21
N ARG A 289 -3.20 7.97 23.40
CA ARG A 289 -2.14 8.92 23.77
C ARG A 289 -0.77 8.23 23.78
N HIS A 290 -0.70 7.00 24.27
CA HIS A 290 0.53 6.23 24.30
C HIS A 290 0.98 5.84 22.90
N GLY A 291 0.06 5.35 22.06
CA GLY A 291 0.38 5.05 20.66
C GLY A 291 0.86 6.28 19.89
N LEU A 292 0.31 7.47 20.17
CA LEU A 292 0.80 8.73 19.58
C LEU A 292 2.21 9.08 20.07
N ILE A 293 2.54 8.81 21.33
CA ILE A 293 3.89 9.03 21.87
C ILE A 293 4.87 8.07 21.18
N GLN A 294 4.54 6.78 21.08
CA GLN A 294 5.37 5.79 20.37
C GLN A 294 5.57 6.16 18.91
N PHE A 295 4.51 6.60 18.24
CA PHE A 295 4.59 7.11 16.88
C PHE A 295 5.57 8.29 16.79
N LYS A 296 5.49 9.26 17.69
CA LYS A 296 6.39 10.42 17.72
C LYS A 296 7.85 10.03 18.02
N VAL A 297 8.08 9.02 18.86
CA VAL A 297 9.42 8.51 19.16
C VAL A 297 10.00 7.81 17.93
N VAL A 298 9.32 6.80 17.38
CA VAL A 298 9.81 6.04 16.21
C VAL A 298 10.04 6.96 15.01
N HIS A 299 9.12 7.90 14.77
CA HIS A 299 9.24 8.89 13.69
C HIS A 299 10.07 10.14 14.05
N ARG A 300 10.76 10.15 15.22
CA ARG A 300 11.69 11.22 15.66
C ARG A 300 11.08 12.63 15.56
N LEU A 301 9.81 12.76 15.94
CA LEU A 301 9.04 14.00 15.90
C LEU A 301 9.27 14.90 17.12
N HIS A 302 9.86 14.34 18.19
CA HIS A 302 10.35 15.14 19.30
C HIS A 302 11.53 16.00 18.85
N ILE A 303 11.54 17.27 19.26
CA ILE A 303 12.62 18.18 18.95
C ILE A 303 13.62 18.11 20.10
N SER A 304 14.85 17.69 19.81
CA SER A 304 15.95 17.64 20.76
C SER A 304 16.64 19.01 20.84
N ASN A 305 17.31 19.31 21.96
CA ASN A 305 18.03 20.58 22.12
C ASN A 305 19.15 20.72 21.08
N SER A 306 19.86 19.63 20.78
CA SER A 306 20.85 19.60 19.70
C SER A 306 20.25 19.91 18.33
N LYS A 307 18.97 19.57 18.10
CA LYS A 307 18.25 19.91 16.87
C LYS A 307 17.79 21.37 16.89
N LEU A 308 17.39 21.91 18.04
CA LEU A 308 17.04 23.33 18.19
C LEU A 308 18.25 24.23 17.95
N ALA A 309 19.39 23.94 18.56
CA ALA A 309 20.64 24.70 18.38
C ALA A 309 21.11 24.72 16.91
N ARG A 310 20.84 23.66 16.15
CA ARG A 310 21.11 23.62 14.70
C ARG A 310 20.15 24.44 13.86
N ILE A 311 18.90 24.63 14.31
CA ILE A 311 17.90 25.42 13.59
C ILE A 311 18.06 26.91 13.93
N PHE A 312 18.35 27.21 15.20
CA PHE A 312 18.50 28.54 15.76
C PHE A 312 19.89 28.68 16.40
N PRO A 313 20.89 29.15 15.63
CA PRO A 313 22.24 29.38 16.14
C PRO A 313 22.20 30.32 17.36
N GLY A 314 22.84 29.93 18.46
CA GLY A 314 22.80 30.65 19.74
C GLY A 314 21.88 30.05 20.80
N THR A 315 21.11 29.02 20.46
CA THR A 315 20.35 28.23 21.45
C THR A 315 21.25 27.21 22.13
N ASP A 316 21.11 27.04 23.44
CA ASP A 316 21.81 26.02 24.22
C ASP A 316 21.47 24.59 23.74
N ASP A 317 22.51 23.81 23.40
CA ASP A 317 22.38 22.45 22.93
C ASP A 317 22.43 21.41 24.05
N THR A 318 22.65 21.84 25.30
CA THR A 318 22.76 20.95 26.45
C THR A 318 21.41 20.34 26.85
N CYS A 319 21.47 19.17 27.47
CA CYS A 319 20.30 18.46 27.96
C CYS A 319 19.61 19.26 29.08
N PRO A 320 18.27 19.46 29.03
CA PRO A 320 17.57 20.27 30.03
C PRO A 320 17.56 19.64 31.43
N ARG A 321 17.83 18.33 31.53
CA ARG A 321 17.84 17.61 32.81
C ARG A 321 19.20 17.62 33.49
N CYS A 322 20.27 17.23 32.78
CA CYS A 322 21.60 17.17 33.37
C CYS A 322 22.43 18.45 33.16
N ARG A 323 22.12 19.27 32.15
CA ARG A 323 22.88 20.47 31.76
C ARG A 323 24.37 20.24 31.48
N CYS A 324 24.77 18.99 31.22
CA CYS A 324 26.18 18.62 31.01
C CYS A 324 26.48 18.14 29.59
N GLU A 325 25.66 17.23 29.06
CA GLU A 325 25.88 16.62 27.74
C GLU A 325 24.94 17.20 26.69
N THR A 326 25.29 17.02 25.42
CA THR A 326 24.44 17.42 24.29
C THR A 326 23.10 16.71 24.35
N GLY A 327 22.01 17.49 24.28
CA GLY A 327 20.64 17.00 24.36
C GLY A 327 20.20 16.36 23.05
N THR A 328 20.76 15.21 22.71
CA THR A 328 20.31 14.32 21.63
C THR A 328 19.05 13.54 22.06
N LEU A 329 18.30 12.96 21.11
CA LEU A 329 17.10 12.18 21.47
C LEU A 329 17.49 10.95 22.29
N THR A 330 18.58 10.28 21.91
CA THR A 330 19.10 9.13 22.68
C THR A 330 19.52 9.55 24.09
N HIS A 331 20.24 10.67 24.25
CA HIS A 331 20.61 11.14 25.58
C HIS A 331 19.36 11.50 26.40
N MET A 332 18.44 12.26 25.82
CA MET A 332 17.24 12.73 26.51
C MET A 332 16.32 11.57 26.94
N PHE A 333 16.21 10.51 26.15
CA PHE A 333 15.31 9.38 26.47
C PHE A 333 16.00 8.21 27.20
N TRP A 334 17.32 8.09 27.12
CA TRP A 334 18.05 6.94 27.66
C TRP A 334 19.33 7.35 28.40
N GLY A 335 20.24 8.03 27.71
CA GLY A 335 21.62 8.23 28.20
C GLY A 335 21.77 9.18 29.39
N CYS A 336 20.78 10.01 29.69
CA CYS A 336 20.89 11.01 30.74
C CYS A 336 20.99 10.38 32.14
N LYS A 337 22.05 10.73 32.90
CA LYS A 337 22.27 10.26 34.28
C LYS A 337 21.07 10.45 35.20
N SER A 338 20.39 11.60 35.09
CA SER A 338 19.16 11.88 35.85
C SER A 338 18.01 10.91 35.54
N PHE A 339 18.02 10.29 34.36
CA PHE A 339 17.00 9.37 33.88
C PHE A 339 17.38 7.89 34.07
N GLN A 340 18.65 7.60 34.37
CA GLN A 340 19.12 6.23 34.62
C GLN A 340 18.46 5.62 35.86
N ALA A 341 18.25 6.41 36.92
CA ALA A 341 17.57 5.94 38.14
C ALA A 341 16.13 5.48 37.84
N PHE A 342 15.41 6.24 37.00
CA PHE A 342 14.06 5.87 36.54
C PHE A 342 14.07 4.54 35.78
N TRP A 343 15.00 4.38 34.83
CA TRP A 343 15.13 3.12 34.08
C TRP A 343 15.53 1.95 34.99
N GLY A 344 16.41 2.16 35.97
CA GLY A 344 16.77 1.16 36.96
C GLY A 344 15.54 0.61 37.67
N VAL A 345 14.67 1.49 38.19
CA VAL A 345 13.41 1.08 38.83
C VAL A 345 12.53 0.27 37.90
N ILE A 346 12.40 0.66 36.63
CA ILE A 346 11.60 -0.07 35.63
C ILE A 346 12.18 -1.46 35.36
N PHE A 347 13.47 -1.57 35.03
CA PHE A 347 14.10 -2.85 34.73
C PHE A 347 14.13 -3.78 35.94
N ASP A 348 14.38 -3.25 37.15
CA ASP A 348 14.35 -4.04 38.39
C ASP A 348 12.93 -4.54 38.70
N SER A 349 11.91 -3.70 38.50
CA SER A 349 10.52 -4.10 38.68
C SER A 349 10.10 -5.19 37.70
N LEU A 350 10.51 -5.06 36.44
CA LEU A 350 10.25 -6.08 35.42
C LEU A 350 11.00 -7.39 35.71
N ALA A 351 12.26 -7.30 36.16
CA ALA A 351 13.07 -8.45 36.50
C ALA A 351 12.47 -9.22 37.70
N LYS A 352 12.00 -8.51 38.72
CA LYS A 352 11.30 -9.08 39.88
C LYS A 352 9.97 -9.71 39.48
N ALA A 353 9.17 -9.02 38.67
CA ALA A 353 7.84 -9.49 38.28
C ALA A 353 7.88 -10.74 37.39
N TRP A 354 8.91 -10.88 36.53
CA TRP A 354 9.02 -12.00 35.60
C TRP A 354 10.02 -13.07 36.01
N ASN A 355 10.78 -12.83 37.08
CA ASN A 355 11.88 -13.69 37.52
C ASN A 355 12.90 -13.95 36.39
N ILE A 356 13.15 -12.92 35.53
CA ILE A 356 14.07 -12.97 34.39
C ILE A 356 15.02 -11.78 34.50
N LYS A 357 16.33 -12.01 34.37
CA LYS A 357 17.33 -10.93 34.35
C LYS A 357 17.33 -10.24 32.98
N ILE A 358 16.67 -9.08 32.89
CA ILE A 358 16.68 -8.23 31.69
C ILE A 358 17.77 -7.16 31.87
N LEU A 359 18.80 -7.21 31.03
CA LEU A 359 19.84 -6.18 31.04
C LEU A 359 19.29 -4.86 30.45
N PRO A 360 19.56 -3.71 31.08
CA PRO A 360 19.17 -2.41 30.54
C PRO A 360 19.73 -2.19 29.13
N ASN A 361 18.85 -2.02 28.15
CA ASN A 361 19.21 -1.83 26.75
C ASN A 361 18.35 -0.71 26.15
N PRO A 362 18.93 0.27 25.43
CA PRO A 362 18.16 1.35 24.80
C PRO A 362 17.10 0.84 23.81
N LEU A 363 17.32 -0.27 23.09
CA LEU A 363 16.30 -0.80 22.17
C LEU A 363 15.07 -1.33 22.92
N THR A 364 15.29 -1.95 24.08
CA THR A 364 14.22 -2.41 24.96
C THR A 364 13.51 -1.21 25.59
N ALA A 365 14.25 -0.23 26.09
CA ALA A 365 13.70 0.94 26.76
C ALA A 365 12.92 1.88 25.83
N LEU A 366 13.42 2.12 24.61
CA LEU A 366 12.82 3.07 23.68
C LEU A 366 11.73 2.47 22.79
N PHE A 367 11.86 1.19 22.46
CA PHE A 367 11.00 0.55 21.46
C PHE A 367 10.36 -0.77 21.91
N GLY A 368 10.67 -1.26 23.12
CA GLY A 368 10.12 -2.52 23.62
C GLY A 368 10.73 -3.78 22.98
N VAL A 369 11.86 -3.67 22.28
CA VAL A 369 12.50 -4.83 21.65
C VAL A 369 13.07 -5.75 22.72
N THR A 370 12.70 -7.02 22.64
CA THR A 370 13.16 -8.05 23.59
C THR A 370 14.63 -8.39 23.33
N PRO A 371 15.49 -8.41 24.37
CA PRO A 371 16.88 -8.84 24.21
C PRO A 371 16.94 -10.29 23.69
N GLN A 372 17.89 -10.59 22.80
CA GLN A 372 18.05 -11.92 22.19
C GLN A 372 18.25 -13.04 23.23
N ASN A 373 18.79 -12.69 24.40
CA ASN A 373 19.13 -13.64 25.47
C ASN A 373 17.96 -13.95 26.42
N CYS A 374 16.77 -13.37 26.20
CA CYS A 374 15.61 -13.56 27.07
C CYS A 374 14.45 -14.22 26.32
N LYS A 375 14.04 -15.41 26.75
CA LYS A 375 12.77 -16.02 26.34
C LYS A 375 11.64 -15.36 27.13
N VAL A 376 10.95 -14.41 26.51
CA VAL A 376 9.77 -13.76 27.08
C VAL A 376 8.51 -14.18 26.31
N THR A 377 7.38 -14.28 27.01
CA THR A 377 6.08 -14.54 26.38
C THR A 377 5.63 -13.34 25.56
N THR A 378 4.66 -13.54 24.65
CA THR A 378 4.08 -12.45 23.84
C THR A 378 3.47 -11.35 24.71
N ILE A 379 2.92 -11.70 25.87
CA ILE A 379 2.33 -10.76 26.84
C ILE A 379 3.45 -9.92 27.48
N GLN A 380 4.55 -10.55 27.90
CA GLN A 380 5.70 -9.86 28.48
C GLN A 380 6.38 -8.93 27.46
N ALA A 381 6.51 -9.36 26.20
CA ALA A 381 7.03 -8.50 25.12
C ALA A 381 6.15 -7.26 24.88
N SER A 382 4.82 -7.42 24.96
CA SER A 382 3.89 -6.29 24.83
C SER A 382 3.98 -5.34 26.02
N ALA A 383 4.13 -5.87 27.23
CA ALA A 383 4.35 -5.09 28.45
C ALA A 383 5.71 -4.35 28.44
N LEU A 384 6.77 -4.92 27.86
CA LEU A 384 8.04 -4.22 27.62
C LEU A 384 7.86 -3.03 26.68
N ALA A 385 7.09 -3.18 25.60
CA ALA A 385 6.79 -2.06 24.72
C ALA A 385 5.95 -0.97 25.40
N TYR A 386 5.24 -1.31 26.49
CA TYR A 386 4.46 -0.34 27.26
C TYR A 386 5.31 0.58 28.14
N SER A 387 6.45 0.10 28.66
CA SER A 387 7.30 0.87 29.60
C SER A 387 8.11 2.00 28.94
N THR A 388 7.96 2.17 27.64
CA THR A 388 8.57 3.23 26.83
C THR A 388 8.21 4.63 27.34
N PRO A 389 9.17 5.58 27.35
CA PRO A 389 9.04 6.80 28.13
C PRO A 389 7.91 7.67 27.58
N THR A 390 6.95 8.00 28.44
CA THR A 390 5.98 9.05 28.18
C THR A 390 6.61 10.37 28.62
N CYS A 391 7.30 11.05 27.71
CA CYS A 391 7.65 12.45 27.98
C CYS A 391 6.36 13.27 27.97
N SER A 392 5.80 13.53 29.16
CA SER A 392 5.06 14.75 29.42
C SER A 392 6.01 15.91 29.14
N SER A 393 5.81 16.54 27.98
CA SER A 393 6.32 17.88 27.71
C SER A 393 5.28 18.85 28.23
#